data_AF-A0A813ZAJ7-F1
#
_entry.id   AF-A0A813ZAJ7-F1
#
_cell.length_a   1.000
_cell.length_b   1.000
_cell.length_c   1.000
_cell.angle_alpha   90.00
_cell.angle_beta   90.00
_cell.angle_gamma   90.00
#
_symmetry.space_group_name_H-M   'P 1'
#
loop_
_entity.id
_entity.type
_entity.pdbx_description
1 polymer ?
#
loop_
_entity_poly.entity_id
_entity_poly.type
_entity_poly.pdbx_seq_one_letter_code
_entity_poly.pdbx_strand_id
1 'polypeptide(L)'
;MSPNIMWTQDDITVAGGNEKGNELNQLFYPRGLTVDHDQNIYVADCVNDRVMEWKPGATSGRVVAGGNDEGSKANQLDGPRGVINK
;
A
#
# COMPACT_ATOMS: atom_id res chain seq x y z
N MET A 1 -38.97 2.55 -12.34
CA MET A 1 -37.91 3.55 -12.54
C MET A 1 -36.67 3.04 -11.81
N SER A 2 -35.58 2.76 -12.53
CA SER A 2 -34.32 2.33 -11.91
C SER A 2 -33.60 3.56 -11.33
N PRO A 3 -32.99 3.49 -10.14
CA PRO A 3 -32.28 4.63 -9.59
C PRO A 3 -31.00 4.86 -10.38
N ASN A 4 -30.82 6.09 -10.85
CA ASN A 4 -29.52 6.60 -11.28
C ASN A 4 -28.59 6.61 -10.06
N ILE A 5 -27.62 5.70 -10.03
CA ILE A 5 -26.51 5.76 -9.07
C ILE A 5 -25.65 6.94 -9.49
N MET A 6 -25.87 8.08 -8.85
CA MET A 6 -24.96 9.23 -8.87
C MET A 6 -23.86 8.90 -7.87
N TRP A 7 -22.66 8.54 -8.34
CA TRP A 7 -21.49 8.42 -7.48
C TRP A 7 -21.14 9.81 -6.95
N THR A 8 -21.55 10.13 -5.71
CA THR A 8 -21.16 11.37 -5.03
C THR A 8 -20.10 11.09 -3.97
N GLN A 9 -19.05 10.36 -4.32
CA GLN A 9 -17.93 10.14 -3.42
C GLN A 9 -16.78 11.05 -3.85
N ASP A 10 -16.40 11.98 -2.98
CA ASP A 10 -15.14 12.70 -3.13
C ASP A 10 -13.99 11.69 -3.21
N ASP A 11 -13.06 11.88 -4.15
CA ASP A 11 -11.92 10.99 -4.31
C ASP A 11 -11.05 11.03 -3.04
N ILE A 12 -10.83 9.88 -2.43
CA ILE A 12 -9.97 9.74 -1.25
C ILE A 12 -8.67 9.01 -1.62
N THR A 13 -7.54 9.56 -1.21
CA THR A 13 -6.27 8.81 -1.22
C THR A 13 -6.26 7.88 -0.01
N VAL A 14 -6.09 6.59 -0.25
CA VAL A 14 -6.14 5.55 0.79
C VAL A 14 -4.78 4.91 1.09
N ALA A 15 -3.80 5.10 0.21
CA ALA A 15 -2.41 4.71 0.40
C ALA A 15 -1.48 5.55 -0.48
N GLY A 16 -0.32 5.92 0.06
CA GLY A 16 0.66 6.77 -0.62
C GLY A 16 0.22 8.24 -0.71
N GLY A 17 0.60 8.89 -1.81
CA GLY A 17 0.50 10.34 -1.98
C GLY A 17 1.84 11.04 -1.71
N ASN A 18 1.82 12.38 -1.64
CA ASN A 18 2.98 13.20 -1.28
C ASN A 18 4.24 12.96 -2.11
N GLU A 19 4.07 12.77 -3.42
CA GLU A 19 5.15 12.48 -4.37
C GLU A 19 5.78 11.08 -4.21
N LYS A 20 6.64 10.75 -5.17
CA LYS A 20 7.41 9.50 -5.16
C LYS A 20 8.51 9.58 -4.11
N GLY A 21 8.59 8.60 -3.22
CA GLY A 21 9.69 8.52 -2.25
C GLY A 21 9.56 7.34 -1.30
N ASN A 22 10.35 7.35 -0.24
CA ASN A 22 10.50 6.25 0.72
C ASN A 22 10.01 6.61 2.14
N GLU A 23 9.46 7.81 2.35
CA GLU A 23 8.80 8.16 3.60
C GLU A 23 7.55 7.28 3.84
N LEU A 24 7.05 7.24 5.08
CA LEU A 24 5.92 6.38 5.44
C LEU A 24 4.60 6.80 4.76
N ASN A 25 4.50 8.05 4.32
CA ASN A 25 3.36 8.57 3.56
C ASN A 25 3.59 8.59 2.04
N GLN A 26 4.64 7.93 1.55
CA GLN A 26 5.03 7.87 0.14
C GLN A 26 5.16 6.42 -0.35
N LEU A 27 5.12 6.24 -1.66
CA LEU A 27 5.36 4.96 -2.35
C LEU A 27 6.28 5.19 -3.55
N PHE A 28 6.96 4.14 -4.00
CA PHE A 28 7.84 4.16 -5.17
C PHE A 28 7.64 2.92 -6.05
N TYR A 29 6.95 3.12 -7.18
CA TYR A 29 6.53 2.06 -8.12
C TYR A 29 5.80 0.88 -7.44
N PRO A 30 4.70 1.14 -6.70
CA PRO A 30 3.91 0.04 -6.13
C PRO A 30 3.35 -0.86 -7.24
N ARG A 31 3.30 -2.17 -7.00
CA ARG A 31 2.92 -3.16 -8.04
C ARG A 31 1.65 -3.94 -7.74
N GLY A 32 1.47 -4.37 -6.49
CA GLY A 32 0.33 -5.17 -6.08
C GLY A 32 -0.23 -4.67 -4.77
N LEU A 33 -1.53 -4.84 -4.59
CA LEU A 33 -2.20 -4.55 -3.31
C LEU A 33 -3.25 -5.62 -2.98
N THR A 34 -3.58 -5.70 -1.70
CA THR A 34 -4.71 -6.48 -1.19
C THR A 34 -5.36 -5.73 -0.03
N VAL A 35 -6.61 -6.09 0.28
CA VAL A 35 -7.41 -5.46 1.35
C VAL A 35 -7.91 -6.57 2.26
N ASP A 36 -7.77 -6.40 3.58
CA ASP A 36 -8.26 -7.40 4.55
C ASP A 36 -9.69 -7.10 5.00
N HIS A 37 -10.24 -7.96 5.85
CA HIS A 37 -11.60 -7.82 6.39
C HIS A 37 -11.82 -6.57 7.24
N ASP A 38 -10.74 -6.02 7.82
CA ASP A 38 -10.75 -4.78 8.60
C ASP A 38 -10.54 -3.55 7.70
N GLN A 39 -10.50 -3.73 6.38
CA GLN A 39 -10.25 -2.72 5.36
C GLN A 39 -8.83 -2.13 5.42
N ASN A 40 -7.87 -2.82 6.04
CA ASN A 40 -6.47 -2.43 5.92
C ASN A 40 -5.97 -2.76 4.51
N ILE A 41 -5.25 -1.83 3.91
CA ILE A 41 -4.69 -1.96 2.57
C ILE A 41 -3.21 -2.31 2.72
N TYR A 42 -2.78 -3.36 2.04
CA TYR A 42 -1.38 -3.77 2.00
C TYR A 42 -0.86 -3.54 0.59
N VAL A 43 0.27 -2.84 0.46
CA VAL A 43 0.85 -2.45 -0.83
C VAL A 43 2.27 -3.00 -0.92
N ALA A 44 2.57 -3.72 -2.01
CA ALA A 44 3.93 -4.05 -2.40
C ALA A 44 4.58 -2.80 -3.00
N ASP A 45 5.42 -2.13 -2.21
CA ASP A 45 6.14 -0.92 -2.56
C ASP A 45 7.50 -1.31 -3.17
N CYS A 46 7.44 -1.68 -4.45
CA CYS A 46 8.45 -2.50 -5.13
C CYS A 46 9.86 -1.90 -5.11
N VAL A 47 10.01 -0.60 -5.34
CA VAL A 47 11.37 0.00 -5.42
C VAL A 47 11.91 0.38 -4.04
N ASN A 48 11.05 0.42 -3.03
CA ASN A 48 11.47 0.59 -1.64
C ASN A 48 11.66 -0.74 -0.92
N ASP A 49 11.61 -1.87 -1.63
CA ASP A 49 11.83 -3.23 -1.10
C ASP A 49 11.03 -3.54 0.18
N ARG A 50 9.77 -3.09 0.21
CA ARG A 50 8.92 -3.19 1.40
C ARG A 50 7.47 -3.50 1.08
N VAL A 51 6.76 -4.00 2.08
CA VAL A 51 5.29 -4.07 2.10
C VAL A 51 4.78 -3.08 3.14
N MET A 52 3.88 -2.20 2.71
CA MET A 52 3.28 -1.16 3.54
C MET A 52 1.83 -1.50 3.84
N GLU A 53 1.44 -1.45 5.11
CA GLU A 53 0.04 -1.50 5.56
C GLU A 53 -0.48 -0.07 5.78
N TRP A 54 -1.70 0.18 5.33
CA TRP A 54 -2.44 1.42 5.51
C TRP A 54 -3.82 1.10 6.12
N LYS A 55 -4.07 1.62 7.31
CA LYS A 55 -5.38 1.50 7.97
C LYS A 55 -6.39 2.47 7.33
N PRO A 56 -7.70 2.20 7.40
CA PRO A 56 -8.71 3.16 6.96
C PRO A 56 -8.50 4.56 7.56
N GLY A 57 -8.39 5.57 6.69
CA GLY A 57 -8.20 6.97 7.08
C GLY A 57 -6.78 7.34 7.55
N ALA A 58 -5.80 6.43 7.49
CA ALA A 58 -4.43 6.74 7.84
C ALA A 58 -3.78 7.69 6.81
N THR A 59 -2.98 8.65 7.29
CA THR A 59 -2.21 9.57 6.44
C THR A 59 -0.78 9.08 6.16
N SER A 60 -0.35 8.02 6.83
CA SER A 60 0.89 7.30 6.60
C SER A 60 0.69 5.81 6.83
N GLY A 61 1.52 5.01 6.14
CA GLY A 61 1.54 3.57 6.30
C GLY A 61 2.52 3.10 7.37
N ARG A 62 2.55 1.78 7.55
CA ARG A 62 3.46 1.05 8.43
C ARG A 62 4.16 -0.03 7.62
N VAL A 63 5.48 -0.13 7.74
CA VAL A 63 6.24 -1.25 7.16
C VAL A 63 5.87 -2.52 7.92
N VAL A 64 5.37 -3.53 7.20
CA VAL A 64 5.02 -4.85 7.77
C VAL A 64 5.92 -5.97 7.28
N ALA A 65 6.69 -5.74 6.22
CA ALA A 65 7.76 -6.62 5.76
C ALA A 65 8.78 -5.83 4.92
N GLY A 66 10.05 -6.26 4.90
CA GLY A 66 11.13 -5.61 4.14
C GLY A 66 11.55 -4.25 4.71
N GLY A 67 11.96 -3.34 3.83
CA GLY A 67 12.35 -1.95 4.16
C GLY A 67 13.74 -1.81 4.77
N ASN A 68 14.62 -2.81 4.61
CA ASN A 68 16.00 -2.82 5.11
C ASN A 68 16.99 -3.10 3.98
N ASP A 69 16.84 -2.38 2.87
CA ASP A 69 17.47 -2.62 1.58
C ASP A 69 17.04 -3.93 0.90
N GLU A 70 17.31 -4.01 -0.40
CA GLU A 70 17.12 -5.23 -1.18
C GLU A 70 17.95 -6.39 -0.59
N GLY A 71 17.38 -7.60 -0.61
CA GLY A 71 18.15 -8.80 -0.28
C GLY A 71 17.35 -9.98 0.24
N SER A 72 18.08 -10.96 0.75
CA SER A 72 17.57 -12.28 1.16
C SER A 72 17.65 -12.55 2.66
N LYS A 73 18.03 -11.55 3.48
CA LYS A 73 17.95 -11.68 4.94
C LYS A 73 16.48 -11.74 5.39
N ALA A 74 16.25 -12.25 6.59
CA ALA A 74 14.90 -12.46 7.12
C ALA A 74 14.01 -11.19 7.16
N ASN A 75 14.62 -10.01 7.22
CA ASN A 75 13.95 -8.71 7.25
C ASN A 75 14.10 -7.89 5.94
N GLN A 76 14.58 -8.54 4.87
CA GLN A 76 14.74 -7.93 3.55
C GLN A 76 13.75 -8.53 2.55
N LEU A 77 13.40 -7.74 1.55
CA LEU A 77 12.70 -8.19 0.34
C LEU A 77 13.51 -7.70 -0.86
N ASP A 78 13.25 -8.25 -2.03
CA ASP A 78 13.86 -7.79 -3.29
C ASP A 78 12.71 -7.65 -4.30
N GLY A 79 12.35 -6.40 -4.58
CA GLY A 79 11.34 -6.05 -5.57
C GLY A 79 9.99 -6.76 -5.39
N PRO A 80 9.32 -6.67 -4.22
CA PRO A 80 8.04 -7.33 -4.00
C PRO A 80 7.01 -6.83 -5.03
N ARG A 81 6.32 -7.77 -5.70
CA ARG A 81 5.35 -7.45 -6.77
C ARG A 81 3.90 -7.70 -6.40
N GLY A 82 3.65 -8.53 -5.40
CA GLY A 82 2.32 -8.95 -4.99
C GLY A 82 2.24 -9.11 -3.49
N VAL A 83 1.03 -8.91 -2.97
CA VAL A 83 0.65 -9.20 -1.59
C VAL A 83 -0.70 -9.91 -1.67
N ILE A 84 -0.86 -11.00 -0.93
CA ILE A 84 -2.13 -11.74 -0.85
C ILE A 84 -2.54 -11.86 0.61
N ASN A 85 -3.81 -11.59 0.88
CA ASN A 85 -4.41 -11.95 2.15
C ASN A 85 -4.86 -13.41 2.11
N LYS A 86 -4.84 -14.06 3.28
CA LYS A 86 -5.39 -15.41 3.47
C LYS A 86 -6.83 -15.34 3.94
#